data_AF-A0A2M9PCD3-F1
#
_entry.id   AF-A0A2M9PCD3-F1
#
_cell.length_a   1.000
_cell.length_b   1.000
_cell.length_c   1.000
_cell.angle_alpha   90.00
_cell.angle_beta   90.00
_cell.angle_gamma   90.00
#
_symmetry.space_group_name_H-M   'P 1'
#
loop_
_entity.id
_entity.type
_entity.pdbx_description
1 polymer ?
#
loop_
_entity_poly.entity_id
_entity_poly.type
_entity_poly.pdbx_seq_one_letter_code
_entity_poly.pdbx_strand_id
1 'polypeptide(L)' 'MRLIFMGTPDFAVPALLALHAAGHDIACVYTRAPR' A
#
# COMPACT_ATOMS: atom_id res chain seq x y z
N MET A 1 12.91 3.18 -4.21
CA MET A 1 12.71 1.81 -4.76
C MET A 1 11.28 1.70 -5.28
N ARG A 2 11.04 1.03 -6.42
CA ARG A 2 9.70 0.90 -7.04
C ARG A 2 9.03 -0.40 -6.62
N LEU A 3 7.81 -0.35 -6.08
CA LEU A 3 7.15 -1.50 -5.49
C LEU A 3 5.63 -1.54 -5.74
N ILE A 4 5.07 -2.74 -5.63
CA ILE A 4 3.63 -3.00 -5.64
C ILE A 4 3.22 -3.31 -4.20
N PHE A 5 2.17 -2.66 -3.73
CA PHE A 5 1.62 -2.89 -2.40
C PHE A 5 0.40 -3.81 -2.48
N MET A 6 0.37 -4.88 -1.67
CA MET A 6 -0.75 -5.82 -1.60
C MET A 6 -1.23 -5.90 -0.15
N GLY A 7 -2.40 -5.33 0.14
CA GLY A 7 -2.89 -5.17 1.51
C GLY A 7 -4.41 -5.19 1.61
N THR A 8 -4.92 -5.55 2.79
CA THR A 8 -6.36 -5.73 3.07
C THR A 8 -6.81 -4.64 4.06
N PRO A 9 -7.95 -3.96 3.82
CA PRO A 9 -8.01 -2.51 3.77
C PRO A 9 -7.50 -1.83 5.05
N ASP A 10 -8.33 -1.61 6.07
CA ASP A 10 -8.02 -0.63 7.14
C ASP A 10 -6.71 -0.91 7.89
N PHE A 11 -6.36 -2.18 8.09
CA PHE A 11 -5.12 -2.58 8.76
C PHE A 11 -3.86 -2.29 7.92
N ALA A 12 -3.96 -2.31 6.59
CA ALA A 12 -2.82 -2.13 5.70
C ALA A 12 -2.51 -0.65 5.39
N VAL A 13 -3.43 0.27 5.67
CA VAL A 13 -3.27 1.70 5.37
C VAL A 13 -2.05 2.33 6.07
N PRO A 14 -1.77 2.09 7.37
CA PRO A 14 -0.60 2.68 8.02
C PRO A 14 0.73 2.24 7.40
N ALA A 15 0.81 0.99 6.95
CA ALA A 15 2.00 0.46 6.27
C ALA A 15 2.19 1.11 4.89
N LEU A 16 1.10 1.29 4.12
CA LEU A 16 1.15 1.99 2.84
C LEU A 16 1.66 3.43 2.99
N LEU A 17 1.16 4.15 3.99
CA LEU A 17 1.59 5.52 4.29
C LEU A 17 3.06 5.60 4.70
N ALA A 18 3.52 4.67 5.53
CA ALA A 18 4.93 4.59 5.94
C ALA A 18 5.86 4.36 4.75
N LEU A 19 5.47 3.47 3.81
CA LEU A 19 6.24 3.22 2.59
C LEU A 19 6.28 4.46 1.68
N HIS A 20 5.15 5.17 1.54
CA HIS A 20 5.13 6.41 0.75
C HIS A 20 6.01 7.50 1.39
N ALA A 21 5.91 7.68 2.71
CA ALA A 21 6.71 8.65 3.46
C ALA A 21 8.22 8.35 3.41
N ALA A 22 8.60 7.06 3.30
CA ALA A 22 9.98 6.64 3.10
C ALA A 22 10.51 6.88 1.67
N GLY A 23 9.71 7.47 0.77
CA GLY A 23 10.13 7.80 -0.60
C GLY A 23 10.12 6.61 -1.56
N HIS A 24 9.34 5.56 -1.25
CA HIS A 24 9.12 4.48 -2.20
C HIS A 24 8.16 4.90 -3.31
N ASP A 25 8.49 4.53 -4.54
CA ASP A 25 7.63 4.72 -5.70
C ASP A 25 6.62 3.56 -5.76
N ILE A 26 5.35 3.86 -5.50
CA ILE A 26 4.29 2.86 -5.41
C ILE A 26 3.58 2.79 -6.76
N ALA A 27 3.90 1.77 -7.55
CA ALA A 27 3.40 1.64 -8.91
C ALA A 27 1.94 1.15 -8.95
N CYS A 28 1.50 0.38 -7.94
CA CYS A 28 0.16 -0.17 -7.86
C CYS A 28 -0.18 -0.58 -6.42
N VAL A 29 -1.48 -0.48 -6.07
CA VAL A 29 -2.06 -0.96 -4.81
C VAL A 29 -3.14 -1.98 -5.14
N TYR A 30 -2.95 -3.23 -4.69
CA TYR A 30 -3.97 -4.27 -4.75
C TYR A 30 -4.66 -4.42 -3.39
N THR A 31 -5.99 -4.33 -3.40
CA THR A 31 -6.84 -4.51 -2.24
C THR A 31 -8.01 -5.45 -2.54
N ARG A 32 -8.58 -6.07 -1.52
CA ARG A 32 -9.82 -6.85 -1.68
C ARG A 32 -11.00 -5.91 -1.95
N ALA A 33 -11.97 -6.38 -2.73
CA ALA A 33 -13.26 -5.69 -2.85
C ALA A 33 -13.94 -5.63 -1.45
N PRO A 34 -14.66 -4.55 -1.14
CA PRO A 34 -15.52 -4.50 0.03
C PRO A 34 -16.53 -5.66 -0.03
N ARG A 35 -16.85 -6.23 1.13
CA ARG A 35 -17.97 -7.17 1.31
C ARG A 35 -19.15 -6.42 1.89
#